data_AF-A0A968E4I3-F1
#
_entry.id   AF-A0A968E4I3-F1
#
_cell.length_a   1.000
_cell.length_b   1.000
_cell.length_c   1.000
_cell.angle_alpha   90.00
_cell.angle_beta   90.00
_cell.angle_gamma   90.00
#
_symmetry.space_group_name_H-M   'P 1'
#
loop_
_entity.id
_entity.type
_entity.pdbx_description
1 polymer ?
#
loop_
_entity_poly.entity_id
_entity_poly.type
_entity_poly.pdbx_seq_one_letter_code
_entity_poly.pdbx_strand_id
1 'polypeptide(L)'
;MTSEQLEPSYPKGEMGRLIQNRDWSKTPLGPIEQWPETFSNLVNLILEIKIPILICWGEELISIYNDAYRPLLGDDPEVFGEPFRKISSKARKIVEPQINQVLTTGQPVLINNVKFPVLRGKKPETAWFDYSYSPIRDTKGNIMGII
;
A
#
# COMPACT_ATOMS: atom_id res chain seq x y z
N MET A 1 -30.48 23.91 -2.06
CA MET A 1 -29.92 22.55 -2.24
C MET A 1 -28.41 22.68 -2.06
N THR A 2 -27.96 22.56 -0.82
CA THR A 2 -26.54 22.56 -0.46
C THR A 2 -25.95 21.22 -0.88
N SER A 3 -24.90 21.25 -1.69
CA SER A 3 -24.09 20.08 -2.01
C SER A 3 -23.54 19.48 -0.72
N GLU A 4 -23.95 18.28 -0.34
CA GLU A 4 -23.19 17.44 0.59
C GLU A 4 -21.87 17.10 -0.10
N GLN A 5 -20.82 17.88 0.19
CA GLN A 5 -19.45 17.45 -0.05
C GLN A 5 -19.18 16.31 0.94
N LEU A 6 -19.10 15.07 0.44
CA LEU A 6 -18.64 13.93 1.24
C LEU A 6 -17.15 14.13 1.58
N GLU A 7 -16.88 14.64 2.78
CA GLU A 7 -15.55 14.70 3.41
C GLU A 7 -15.01 13.29 3.76
N PRO A 8 -13.68 13.07 3.87
CA PRO A 8 -13.07 11.75 3.81
C PRO A 8 -13.41 10.89 5.04
N SER A 9 -14.02 9.72 4.84
CA SER A 9 -14.42 8.84 5.94
C SER A 9 -13.52 7.60 6.07
N TYR A 10 -12.40 7.74 6.77
CA TYR A 10 -11.61 6.62 7.30
C TYR A 10 -12.08 6.30 8.72
N PRO A 11 -12.85 5.23 8.95
CA PRO A 11 -12.25 4.02 9.50
C PRO A 11 -13.02 2.73 9.18
N LYS A 12 -12.37 1.67 8.66
CA LYS A 12 -12.95 0.30 8.70
C LYS A 12 -11.96 -0.78 9.14
N GLY A 13 -11.15 -0.42 10.13
CA GLY A 13 -10.17 -1.28 10.80
C GLY A 13 -9.11 -0.47 11.56
N GLU A 14 -8.06 -1.15 12.00
CA GLU A 14 -6.91 -0.54 12.68
C GLU A 14 -6.13 0.40 11.74
N MET A 15 -6.00 0.06 10.45
CA MET A 15 -5.29 0.92 9.49
C MET A 15 -6.03 2.23 9.22
N GLY A 16 -7.36 2.21 9.20
CA GLY A 16 -8.15 3.43 9.11
C GLY A 16 -7.96 4.34 10.32
N ARG A 17 -7.89 3.77 11.53
CA ARG A 17 -7.58 4.53 12.76
C ARG A 17 -6.17 5.09 12.75
N LEU A 18 -5.21 4.33 12.25
CA LEU A 18 -3.83 4.79 12.14
C LEU A 18 -3.72 5.96 11.16
N ILE A 19 -4.43 5.92 10.03
CA ILE A 19 -4.50 7.04 9.09
C ILE A 19 -5.09 8.27 9.77
N GLN A 20 -6.21 8.12 10.47
CA GLN A 20 -6.89 9.24 11.11
C GLN A 20 -6.05 9.90 12.21
N ASN A 21 -5.28 9.10 12.98
CA ASN A 21 -4.58 9.58 14.17
C ASN A 21 -3.12 9.97 13.94
N ARG A 22 -2.57 9.73 12.74
CA ARG A 22 -1.18 10.05 12.42
C ARG A 22 -1.04 11.50 11.96
N ASP A 23 -0.01 12.18 12.45
CA ASP A 23 0.41 13.48 11.92
C ASP A 23 1.16 13.28 10.59
N TRP A 24 0.41 13.37 9.49
CA TRP A 24 0.93 13.17 8.13
C TRP A 24 1.79 14.32 7.62
N SER A 25 1.73 15.51 8.24
CA SER A 25 2.59 16.64 7.88
C SER A 25 4.08 16.35 8.07
N LYS A 26 4.40 15.32 8.86
CA LYS A 26 5.76 14.83 9.15
C LYS A 26 6.20 13.69 8.23
N THR A 27 5.40 13.29 7.25
CA THR A 27 5.76 12.26 6.27
C THR A 27 5.88 12.85 4.87
N PRO A 28 6.51 12.13 3.92
CA PRO A 28 6.58 12.58 2.53
C PRO A 28 5.22 12.73 1.83
N LEU A 29 4.13 12.16 2.38
CA LEU A 29 2.78 12.36 1.84
C LEU A 29 2.21 13.74 2.17
N GLY A 30 2.77 14.44 3.15
CA GLY A 30 2.28 15.72 3.62
C GLY A 30 0.92 15.62 4.35
N PRO A 31 0.37 16.77 4.78
CA PRO A 31 -0.90 16.83 5.50
C PRO A 31 -2.02 16.12 4.75
N ILE A 32 -2.90 15.43 5.49
CA ILE A 32 -3.96 14.59 4.90
C ILE A 32 -4.96 15.42 4.07
N GLU A 33 -5.13 16.70 4.41
CA GLU A 33 -5.97 17.66 3.68
C GLU A 33 -5.40 18.05 2.31
N GLN A 34 -4.11 17.78 2.09
CA GLN A 34 -3.41 18.06 0.83
C GLN A 34 -3.24 16.81 -0.04
N TRP A 35 -3.72 15.66 0.41
CA TRP A 35 -3.64 14.43 -0.38
C TRP A 35 -4.43 14.57 -1.68
N PRO A 36 -3.86 14.14 -2.83
CA PRO A 36 -4.58 14.14 -4.09
C PRO A 36 -5.86 13.32 -3.98
N GLU A 37 -6.96 13.79 -4.58
CA GLU A 37 -8.27 13.12 -4.52
C GLU A 37 -8.20 11.65 -4.95
N THR A 38 -7.45 11.35 -6.02
CA THR A 38 -7.19 9.98 -6.49
C THR A 38 -6.60 9.10 -5.38
N PHE A 39 -5.65 9.63 -4.61
CA PHE A 39 -5.01 8.90 -3.52
C PHE A 39 -5.98 8.69 -2.37
N SER A 40 -6.67 9.75 -1.92
CA SER A 40 -7.64 9.67 -0.82
C SER A 40 -8.76 8.68 -1.11
N ASN A 41 -9.27 8.66 -2.34
CA ASN A 41 -10.30 7.72 -2.79
C ASN A 41 -9.78 6.27 -2.85
N LEU A 42 -8.55 6.04 -3.32
CA LEU A 42 -7.94 4.72 -3.29
C LEU A 42 -7.72 4.23 -1.86
N VAL A 43 -7.22 5.09 -0.96
CA VAL A 43 -7.04 4.74 0.45
C VAL A 43 -8.38 4.35 1.08
N ASN A 44 -9.45 5.12 0.82
CA ASN A 44 -10.80 4.74 1.26
C ASN A 44 -11.20 3.36 0.74
N LEU A 45 -11.00 3.10 -0.56
CA LEU A 45 -11.35 1.82 -1.17
C LEU A 45 -10.60 0.64 -0.55
N ILE A 46 -9.28 0.72 -0.39
CA ILE A 46 -8.51 -0.44 0.10
C ILE A 46 -8.89 -0.81 1.55
N LEU A 47 -9.31 0.18 2.36
CA LEU A 47 -9.74 -0.05 3.74
C LEU A 47 -11.07 -0.80 3.83
N GLU A 48 -11.88 -0.82 2.77
CA GLU A 48 -13.12 -1.61 2.71
C GLU A 48 -12.87 -3.05 2.26
N ILE A 49 -11.77 -3.29 1.53
CA ILE A 49 -11.45 -4.58 0.94
C ILE A 49 -10.92 -5.56 2.00
N LYS A 50 -11.38 -6.82 1.95
CA LYS A 50 -11.04 -7.89 2.91
C LYS A 50 -9.92 -8.83 2.47
N ILE A 51 -9.28 -8.53 1.34
CA ILE A 51 -8.05 -9.20 0.91
C ILE A 51 -6.84 -8.27 1.11
N PRO A 52 -5.62 -8.80 1.29
CA PRO A 52 -4.41 -8.00 1.47
C PRO A 52 -4.19 -7.02 0.30
N ILE A 53 -4.08 -5.72 0.60
CA ILE A 53 -3.74 -4.70 -0.40
C ILE A 53 -2.71 -3.73 0.18
N LEU A 54 -1.74 -3.36 -0.66
CA LEU A 54 -0.71 -2.36 -0.40
C LEU A 54 -0.69 -1.37 -1.57
N ILE A 55 -0.64 -0.08 -1.27
CA ILE A 55 -0.31 1.00 -2.18
C ILE A 55 1.12 1.44 -1.88
N CYS A 56 1.94 1.58 -2.92
CA CYS A 56 3.22 2.28 -2.86
C CYS A 56 3.08 3.58 -3.67
N TRP A 57 2.99 4.71 -2.97
CA TRP A 57 2.64 6.01 -3.55
C TRP A 57 3.85 6.93 -3.73
N GLY A 58 3.88 7.63 -4.86
CA GLY A 58 4.86 8.66 -5.19
C GLY A 58 6.26 8.11 -5.47
N GLU A 59 7.21 9.04 -5.68
CA GLU A 59 8.61 8.70 -6.00
C GLU A 59 9.31 7.92 -4.87
N GLU A 60 8.93 8.20 -3.62
CA GLU A 60 9.47 7.53 -2.43
C GLU A 60 8.80 6.18 -2.13
N LEU A 61 7.75 5.80 -2.89
CA LEU A 61 6.99 4.57 -2.69
C LEU A 61 6.47 4.44 -1.26
N ILE A 62 5.80 5.48 -0.77
CA ILE A 62 5.24 5.49 0.59
C ILE A 62 4.15 4.42 0.70
N SER A 63 4.27 3.57 1.72
CA SER A 63 3.44 2.38 1.88
C SER A 63 2.16 2.69 2.64
N ILE A 64 1.00 2.45 2.03
CA ILE A 64 -0.32 2.45 2.70
C ILE A 64 -0.99 1.12 2.43
N TYR A 65 -1.44 0.42 3.46
CA TYR A 65 -2.06 -0.90 3.30
C TYR A 65 -3.25 -1.10 4.22
N ASN A 66 -4.10 -2.08 3.89
CA ASN A 66 -5.26 -2.41 4.73
C ASN A 66 -4.91 -3.41 5.82
N ASP A 67 -5.86 -3.62 6.75
CA ASP A 67 -5.72 -4.55 7.86
C ASP A 67 -5.39 -5.98 7.44
N ALA A 68 -5.93 -6.42 6.29
CA ALA A 68 -5.69 -7.76 5.75
C ALA A 68 -4.24 -7.96 5.28
N TYR A 69 -3.50 -6.87 4.99
CA TYR A 69 -2.09 -6.94 4.62
C TYR A 69 -1.16 -7.17 5.82
N ARG A 70 -1.54 -6.73 7.03
CA ARG A 70 -0.68 -6.79 8.23
C ARG A 70 -0.10 -8.17 8.52
N PRO A 71 -0.86 -9.28 8.45
CA PRO A 71 -0.30 -10.62 8.68
C PRO A 71 0.78 -11.03 7.68
N LEU A 72 0.82 -10.40 6.50
CA LEU A 72 1.83 -10.70 5.47
C LEU A 72 3.19 -10.09 5.78
N LEU A 73 3.26 -9.07 6.64
CA LEU A 73 4.53 -8.46 7.06
C LEU A 73 5.41 -9.50 7.79
N GLY A 74 4.81 -10.39 8.57
CA GLY A 74 5.57 -11.37 9.35
C GLY A 74 6.58 -10.69 10.29
N ASP A 75 7.88 -10.89 10.03
CA ASP A 75 9.00 -10.27 10.74
C ASP A 75 9.46 -8.93 10.14
N ASP A 76 8.89 -8.50 9.01
CA ASP A 76 9.26 -7.24 8.39
C ASP A 76 8.87 -6.03 9.24
N PRO A 77 9.67 -4.95 9.22
CA PRO A 77 9.30 -3.70 9.86
C PRO A 77 7.93 -3.19 9.38
N GLU A 78 7.15 -2.63 10.30
CA GLU A 78 5.89 -1.97 9.96
C GLU A 78 6.18 -0.64 9.24
N VAL A 79 6.18 -0.67 7.91
CA VAL A 79 6.50 0.51 7.06
C VAL A 79 5.28 1.36 6.72
N PHE A 80 4.19 1.28 7.49
CA PHE A 80 3.00 2.09 7.21
C PHE A 80 3.36 3.57 7.21
N GLY A 81 2.98 4.31 6.16
CA GLY A 81 3.32 5.73 5.98
C GLY A 81 4.82 6.02 5.79
N GLU A 82 5.63 4.99 5.55
CA GLU A 82 7.07 5.08 5.32
C GLU A 82 7.44 4.57 3.92
N PRO A 83 8.64 4.90 3.40
CA PRO A 83 9.14 4.35 2.15
C PRO A 83 9.18 2.81 2.18
N PHE A 84 8.56 2.18 1.17
CA PHE A 84 8.50 0.72 1.02
C PHE A 84 9.87 0.05 1.08
N ARG A 85 10.92 0.73 0.58
CA ARG A 85 12.29 0.21 0.57
C ARG A 85 12.88 -0.04 1.96
N LYS A 86 12.23 0.41 3.04
CA LYS A 86 12.63 0.13 4.44
C LYS A 86 12.27 -1.28 4.93
N ILE A 87 11.52 -2.09 4.17
CA ILE A 87 11.30 -3.51 4.50
C ILE A 87 12.62 -4.31 4.47
N SER A 88 12.63 -5.53 5.01
CA SER A 88 13.83 -6.35 5.02
C SER A 88 14.36 -6.61 3.61
N SER A 89 15.68 -6.78 3.51
CA SER A 89 16.33 -7.11 2.24
C SER A 89 15.86 -8.44 1.65
N LYS A 90 15.31 -9.35 2.48
CA LYS A 90 14.79 -10.65 2.05
C LYS A 90 13.49 -10.50 1.27
N ALA A 91 12.50 -9.79 1.83
CA ALA A 91 11.25 -9.52 1.15
C ALA A 91 11.47 -8.60 -0.06
N ARG A 92 12.27 -7.55 0.10
CA ARG A 92 12.57 -6.58 -0.96
C ARG A 92 13.11 -7.24 -2.23
N LYS A 93 14.04 -8.18 -2.12
CA LYS A 93 14.61 -8.92 -3.28
C LYS A 93 13.56 -9.69 -4.08
N ILE A 94 12.44 -10.08 -3.46
CA ILE A 94 11.38 -10.86 -4.10
C ILE A 94 10.44 -9.96 -4.91
N VAL A 95 10.13 -8.76 -4.40
CA VAL A 95 9.03 -7.92 -4.90
C VAL A 95 9.48 -6.65 -5.62
N GLU A 96 10.64 -6.08 -5.27
CA GLU A 96 11.15 -4.83 -5.87
C GLU A 96 11.34 -4.90 -7.40
N PRO A 97 11.81 -6.03 -8.00
CA PRO A 97 11.91 -6.13 -9.45
C PRO A 97 10.59 -5.92 -10.18
N GLN A 98 9.49 -6.48 -9.66
CA GLN A 98 8.16 -6.38 -10.23
C GLN A 98 7.58 -4.99 -10.06
N ILE A 99 7.79 -4.37 -8.89
CA ILE A 99 7.42 -2.97 -8.64
C ILE A 99 8.11 -2.06 -9.66
N ASN A 100 9.43 -2.19 -9.83
CA ASN A 100 10.20 -1.38 -10.76
C ASN A 100 9.77 -1.60 -12.22
N GLN A 101 9.44 -2.83 -12.60
CA GLN A 101 8.91 -3.14 -13.93
C GLN A 101 7.60 -2.38 -14.18
N VAL A 102 6.64 -2.43 -13.25
CA VAL A 102 5.35 -1.73 -13.40
C VAL A 102 5.56 -0.22 -13.45
N LEU A 103 6.39 0.34 -12.58
CA LEU A 103 6.69 1.78 -12.56
C LEU A 103 7.35 2.26 -13.86
N THR A 104 8.22 1.44 -14.46
CA THR A 104 8.98 1.81 -15.67
C THR A 104 8.18 1.61 -16.95
N THR A 105 7.40 0.52 -17.02
CA THR A 105 6.71 0.11 -18.26
C THR A 105 5.23 0.49 -18.27
N GLY A 106 4.65 0.73 -17.09
CA GLY A 106 3.20 0.88 -16.91
C GLY A 106 2.38 -0.36 -17.23
N GLN A 107 3.02 -1.52 -17.40
CA GLN A 107 2.34 -2.80 -17.63
C GLN A 107 2.11 -3.52 -16.30
N PRO A 108 0.87 -3.96 -16.01
CA PRO A 108 0.60 -4.72 -14.80
C PRO A 108 1.28 -6.10 -14.86
N VAL A 109 1.54 -6.67 -13.69
CA VAL A 109 2.09 -8.01 -13.56
C VAL A 109 1.19 -8.87 -12.67
N LEU A 110 1.17 -10.17 -12.94
CA LEU A 110 0.60 -11.21 -12.08
C LEU A 110 1.68 -12.25 -11.88
N ILE A 111 2.05 -12.50 -10.63
CA ILE A 111 3.03 -13.52 -10.26
C ILE A 111 2.31 -14.56 -9.40
N ASN A 112 2.43 -15.82 -9.82
CA ASN A 112 1.79 -16.93 -9.14
C ASN A 112 2.81 -17.77 -8.38
N ASN A 113 2.33 -18.42 -7.32
CA ASN A 113 3.06 -19.43 -6.57
C ASN A 113 4.40 -18.94 -5.99
N VAL A 114 4.45 -17.68 -5.55
CA VAL A 114 5.67 -17.10 -4.96
C VAL A 114 5.82 -17.55 -3.52
N LYS A 115 6.98 -18.11 -3.23
CA LYS A 115 7.35 -18.59 -1.90
C LYS A 115 7.78 -17.41 -1.03
N PHE A 116 6.97 -17.07 -0.03
CA PHE A 116 7.33 -16.07 0.98
C PHE A 116 7.66 -16.72 2.33
N PRO A 117 8.70 -16.22 3.02
CA PRO A 117 8.88 -16.50 4.43
C PRO A 117 7.82 -15.73 5.22
N VAL A 118 6.99 -16.41 6.01
CA VAL A 118 5.97 -15.76 6.83
C VAL A 118 6.12 -16.18 8.29
N LEU A 119 5.63 -15.35 9.20
CA LEU A 119 5.39 -15.75 10.58
C LEU A 119 3.91 -16.02 10.79
N ARG A 120 3.57 -17.23 11.26
CA ARG A 120 2.25 -17.50 11.85
C ARG A 120 2.40 -17.61 13.36
N GLY A 121 1.99 -16.57 14.07
CA GLY A 121 2.28 -16.43 15.49
C GLY A 121 3.79 -16.23 15.71
N LYS A 122 4.45 -17.19 16.38
CA LYS A 122 5.90 -17.16 16.65
C LYS A 122 6.70 -18.23 15.87
N LYS A 123 6.07 -18.88 14.89
CA LYS A 123 6.70 -19.95 14.12
C LYS A 123 7.02 -19.47 12.70
N PRO A 124 8.28 -19.56 12.26
CA PRO A 124 8.64 -19.39 10.87
C PRO A 124 7.98 -20.46 10.01
N GLU A 125 7.20 -20.03 9.03
CA GLU A 125 6.54 -20.89 8.07
C GLU A 125 6.85 -20.44 6.65
N THR A 126 6.67 -21.36 5.70
CA THR A 126 6.65 -21.04 4.28
C THR A 126 5.19 -20.96 3.83
N ALA A 127 4.84 -19.89 3.13
CA ALA A 127 3.56 -19.78 2.46
C ALA A 127 3.76 -19.41 0.98
N TRP A 128 2.77 -19.76 0.16
CA TRP A 128 2.73 -19.46 -1.26
C TRP A 128 1.64 -18.45 -1.51
N PHE A 129 1.97 -17.46 -2.33
CA PHE A 129 1.07 -16.36 -2.65
C PHE A 129 1.05 -16.13 -4.15
N ASP A 130 -0.16 -15.83 -4.63
CA ASP A 130 -0.37 -15.17 -5.90
C ASP A 130 -0.56 -13.68 -5.59
N TYR A 131 0.11 -12.81 -6.35
CA TYR A 131 -0.05 -11.36 -6.21
C TYR A 131 0.09 -10.65 -7.56
N SER A 132 -0.51 -9.47 -7.64
CA SER A 132 -0.45 -8.60 -8.80
C SER A 132 0.03 -7.23 -8.38
N TYR A 133 0.72 -6.53 -9.28
CA TYR A 133 0.95 -5.10 -9.18
C TYR A 133 0.40 -4.40 -10.42
N SER A 134 -0.36 -3.34 -10.21
CA SER A 134 -0.93 -2.49 -11.26
C SER A 134 -0.53 -1.03 -11.05
N PRO A 135 -0.29 -0.26 -12.13
CA PRO A 135 0.07 1.14 -11.99
C PRO A 135 -1.16 1.96 -11.58
N ILE A 136 -0.98 2.85 -10.60
CA ILE A 136 -1.95 3.90 -10.30
C ILE A 136 -1.63 5.10 -11.20
N ARG A 137 -2.64 5.64 -11.88
CA ARG A 137 -2.45 6.75 -12.83
C ARG A 137 -3.24 7.99 -12.41
N ASP A 138 -2.66 9.16 -12.68
CA ASP A 138 -3.39 10.42 -12.62
C ASP A 138 -4.28 10.63 -13.87
N THR A 139 -5.00 11.75 -13.90
CA THR A 139 -5.88 12.12 -15.02
C THR A 139 -5.13 12.42 -16.33
N LYS A 140 -3.81 12.57 -16.28
CA LYS A 140 -2.93 12.78 -17.44
C LYS A 140 -2.26 11.47 -17.90
N GLY A 141 -2.49 10.37 -17.19
CA GLY A 141 -1.91 9.05 -17.47
C GLY A 141 -0.53 8.81 -16.85
N ASN A 142 0.00 9.76 -16.07
CA ASN A 142 1.27 9.60 -15.37
C ASN A 142 1.14 8.55 -14.28
N ILE A 143 2.18 7.75 -14.07
CA ILE A 143 2.20 6.73 -13.02
C ILE A 143 2.52 7.43 -11.69
N MET A 144 1.58 7.36 -10.75
CA MET A 144 1.69 7.97 -9.42
C MET A 144 2.14 6.97 -8.35
N GLY A 145 2.19 5.68 -8.69
CA GLY A 145 2.51 4.61 -7.76
C GLY A 145 2.00 3.27 -8.28
N ILE A 146 1.92 2.30 -7.38
CA ILE A 146 1.37 0.97 -7.66
C ILE A 146 0.40 0.53 -6.55
N ILE A 147 -0.46 -0.42 -6.90
CA ILE A 147 -1.35 -1.17 -6.00
C ILE A 147 -1.25 -2.67 -6.28
#